data_AF-A0A1D8B2N4-F1
#
_entry.id   AF-A0A1D8B2N4-F1
#
_cell.length_a   1.000
_cell.length_b   1.000
_cell.length_c   1.000
_cell.angle_alpha   90.00
_cell.angle_beta   90.00
_cell.angle_gamma   90.00
#
_symmetry.space_group_name_H-M   'P 1'
#
loop_
_entity.id
_entity.type
_entity.pdbx_description
1 polymer ?
#
loop_
_entity_poly.entity_id
_entity_poly.type
_entity_poly.pdbx_seq_one_letter_code
_entity_poly.pdbx_strand_id
1 'polypeptide(L)'
;MVARAGEGPAPAGQATPERRSVKERLADAQPSLADALPTGTGDNPLTKTALGISTFTTTEGAFTIDSTGVITRSGSASPIAVSFDVQGPAAAIDVERVRDKHVLVLSDEVDPAELEALAVSMWDDAGWVGPGELRLSSSATLRGAWSVDAAARRALGTPEALTQAWVLDCPRTRSEEVSESMGEWARAFPDGLPTGLEYRILQALARMARRLAGALRLAPSGFVMEPDAESAVNLTVYSPRWIAPEDLLSALRDRGGFTGLADARDLSPAGPSPQMEDAEAERIARLRQDLGPMREDIAARIERERQELAATGESQKVVEGYALVGPIGGRSEVMIEVHAVPSPPRVLRWEPWTASTIIEYQVRWLPGGSLDAPDATLSRSARRERLRSASDIENAAGLIATMAGGNVIDEDGFLVGLEEIQEADDQEPQD
;
A
#
# COMPACT_ATOMS: atom_id res chain seq x y z
N MET A 1 43.75 -38.47 42.63
CA MET A 1 43.67 -38.68 41.18
C MET A 1 42.19 -38.76 40.80
N VAL A 2 41.54 -37.61 40.58
CA VAL A 2 40.23 -37.51 39.91
C VAL A 2 40.25 -36.18 39.16
N ALA A 3 40.17 -36.27 37.83
CA ALA A 3 40.33 -35.16 36.90
C ALA A 3 39.07 -34.29 36.84
N ARG A 4 39.28 -32.97 36.68
CA ARG A 4 38.25 -32.00 36.27
C ARG A 4 37.74 -32.37 34.87
N ALA A 5 36.42 -32.55 34.75
CA ALA A 5 35.75 -32.60 33.46
C ALA A 5 35.68 -31.18 32.87
N GLY A 6 36.13 -31.04 31.63
CA GLY A 6 36.21 -29.77 30.90
C GLY A 6 34.86 -29.27 30.42
N GLU A 7 34.73 -27.95 30.41
CA GLU A 7 33.74 -27.19 29.64
C GLU A 7 33.91 -27.51 28.15
N GLY A 8 32.88 -28.05 27.52
CA GLY A 8 32.78 -28.13 26.06
C GLY A 8 32.48 -26.75 25.47
N PRO A 9 33.00 -26.43 24.27
CA PRO A 9 32.72 -25.14 23.63
C PRO A 9 31.25 -25.08 23.19
N ALA A 10 30.62 -23.93 23.44
CA ALA A 10 29.27 -23.60 22.99
C ALA A 10 29.17 -23.67 21.47
N PRO A 11 28.02 -24.12 20.90
CA PRO A 11 27.82 -24.09 19.45
C PRO A 11 27.88 -22.64 18.94
N ALA A 12 28.69 -22.44 17.90
CA ALA A 12 28.89 -21.18 17.23
C ALA A 12 27.56 -20.54 16.82
N GLY A 13 27.48 -19.22 17.03
CA GLY A 13 26.28 -18.41 16.84
C GLY A 13 25.62 -18.64 15.49
N GLN A 14 24.32 -18.91 15.53
CA GLN A 14 23.43 -18.66 14.40
C GLN A 14 23.66 -17.20 14.00
N ALA A 15 24.18 -16.97 12.80
CA ALA A 15 24.30 -15.63 12.25
C ALA A 15 22.90 -15.01 12.27
N THR A 16 22.71 -13.96 13.08
CA THR A 16 21.51 -13.14 13.03
C THR A 16 21.32 -12.69 11.58
N PRO A 17 20.15 -12.90 10.96
CA PRO A 17 19.91 -12.49 9.59
C PRO A 17 20.16 -10.99 9.47
N GLU A 18 20.99 -10.61 8.51
CA GLU A 18 21.33 -9.22 8.24
C GLU A 18 20.09 -8.47 7.77
N ARG A 19 19.77 -7.35 8.43
CA ARG A 19 18.53 -6.60 8.20
C ARG A 19 18.73 -5.65 7.01
N ARG A 20 18.24 -6.06 5.85
CA ARG A 20 18.37 -5.35 4.56
C ARG A 20 17.08 -4.65 4.13
N SER A 21 17.23 -3.63 3.27
CA SER A 21 16.11 -2.88 2.69
C SER A 21 15.13 -3.80 1.96
N VAL A 22 13.83 -3.46 1.98
CA VAL A 22 12.81 -4.18 1.20
C VAL A 22 13.07 -4.03 -0.30
N LYS A 23 13.61 -2.88 -0.74
CA LYS A 23 14.00 -2.63 -2.14
C LYS A 23 15.08 -3.61 -2.62
N GLU A 24 16.08 -3.89 -1.77
CA GLU A 24 17.14 -4.86 -2.08
C GLU A 24 16.59 -6.28 -2.20
N ARG A 25 15.65 -6.66 -1.32
CA ARG A 25 15.00 -7.98 -1.40
C ARG A 25 14.11 -8.11 -2.63
N LEU A 26 13.40 -7.05 -3.01
CA LEU A 26 12.63 -6.98 -4.25
C LEU A 26 13.51 -7.10 -5.50
N ALA A 27 14.73 -6.51 -5.45
CA ALA A 27 15.70 -6.66 -6.53
C ALA A 27 16.26 -8.09 -6.62
N ASP A 28 16.61 -8.70 -5.49
CA ASP A 28 17.11 -10.08 -5.43
C ASP A 28 16.05 -11.12 -5.83
N ALA A 29 14.77 -10.80 -5.64
CA ALA A 29 13.63 -11.61 -6.08
C ALA A 29 13.42 -11.60 -7.60
N GLN A 30 14.16 -10.79 -8.38
CA GLN A 30 14.09 -10.78 -9.84
C GLN A 30 15.16 -11.68 -10.47
N PRO A 31 14.87 -12.95 -10.81
CA PRO A 31 15.76 -13.72 -11.65
C PRO A 31 15.75 -13.14 -13.08
N SER A 32 16.90 -12.63 -13.52
CA SER A 32 17.34 -12.47 -14.91
C SER A 32 16.25 -12.08 -15.93
N LEU A 33 15.98 -10.78 -16.04
CA LEU A 33 15.15 -10.14 -17.06
C LEU A 33 15.85 -10.09 -18.43
N ALA A 34 16.26 -11.25 -18.95
CA ALA A 34 16.90 -11.36 -20.28
C ALA A 34 16.06 -12.14 -21.30
N ASP A 35 15.07 -12.94 -20.89
CA ASP A 35 14.37 -13.85 -21.82
C ASP A 35 12.83 -13.86 -21.73
N ALA A 36 12.19 -12.94 -21.00
CA ALA A 36 10.73 -12.83 -20.99
C ALA A 36 10.29 -11.37 -21.09
N LEU A 37 9.95 -10.93 -22.29
CA LEU A 37 9.05 -9.78 -22.47
C LEU A 37 7.62 -10.28 -22.19
N PRO A 38 6.95 -9.87 -21.09
CA PRO A 38 5.55 -10.21 -20.92
C PRO A 38 4.72 -9.30 -21.83
N THR A 39 4.05 -9.89 -22.82
CA THR A 39 2.84 -9.31 -23.42
C THR A 39 1.66 -9.59 -22.47
N GLY A 40 1.69 -8.97 -21.29
CA GLY A 40 0.62 -9.03 -20.29
C GLY A 40 -0.28 -7.81 -20.39
N THR A 41 -1.59 -8.03 -20.36
CA THR A 41 -2.58 -6.97 -20.60
C THR A 41 -2.84 -6.19 -19.32
N GLY A 42 -2.06 -5.11 -19.09
CA GLY A 42 -2.27 -4.18 -18.00
C GLY A 42 -1.00 -3.39 -17.65
N ASP A 43 -0.77 -2.26 -18.34
CA ASP A 43 0.38 -1.37 -18.10
C ASP A 43 0.28 -0.54 -16.80
N ASN A 44 -0.43 -1.02 -15.77
CA ASN A 44 -0.64 -0.26 -14.53
C ASN A 44 0.49 -0.53 -13.51
N PRO A 45 1.26 0.49 -13.06
CA PRO A 45 2.33 0.32 -12.07
C PRO A 45 1.81 -0.12 -10.69
N LEU A 46 0.53 0.09 -10.38
CA LEU A 46 -0.12 -0.39 -9.16
C LEU A 46 -0.33 -1.91 -9.15
N THR A 47 -0.26 -2.57 -10.29
CA THR A 47 -0.29 -4.03 -10.39
C THR A 47 1.09 -4.63 -10.70
N LYS A 48 2.11 -3.80 -10.97
CA LYS A 48 3.49 -4.25 -11.18
C LYS A 48 4.22 -4.40 -9.83
N THR A 49 4.76 -5.58 -9.60
CA THR A 49 5.65 -5.87 -8.45
C THR A 49 7.13 -5.71 -8.85
N ALA A 50 7.42 -5.60 -10.16
CA ALA A 50 8.75 -5.36 -10.69
C ALA A 50 9.18 -3.91 -10.44
N LEU A 51 10.04 -3.69 -9.44
CA LEU A 51 10.74 -2.42 -9.27
C LEU A 51 11.78 -2.28 -10.40
N GLY A 52 11.49 -1.46 -11.40
CA GLY A 52 12.49 -1.01 -12.37
C GLY A 52 13.50 -0.09 -11.69
N ILE A 53 14.51 -0.66 -11.03
CA ILE A 53 15.59 0.11 -10.40
C ILE A 53 16.65 0.41 -11.47
N SER A 54 16.50 1.55 -12.15
CA SER A 54 17.63 2.20 -12.80
C SER A 54 18.36 3.03 -11.75
N THR A 55 19.65 2.74 -11.56
CA THR A 55 20.61 3.41 -10.66
C THR A 55 20.58 2.99 -9.18
N PHE A 56 21.46 2.05 -8.82
CA PHE A 56 22.58 2.23 -7.88
C PHE A 56 23.33 0.88 -7.81
N THR A 57 24.51 0.81 -8.43
CA THR A 57 25.40 -0.35 -8.32
C THR A 57 26.05 -0.37 -6.94
N THR A 58 25.57 -1.23 -6.04
CA THR A 58 26.40 -1.70 -4.93
C THR A 58 26.78 -3.14 -5.23
N THR A 59 27.89 -3.30 -5.94
CA THR A 59 28.55 -4.60 -6.08
C THR A 59 29.29 -4.89 -4.78
N GLU A 60 28.58 -5.37 -3.74
CA GLU A 60 29.25 -5.96 -2.58
C GLU A 60 29.81 -7.33 -2.99
N GLY A 61 31.10 -7.34 -3.35
CA GLY A 61 31.84 -8.58 -3.55
C GLY A 61 32.13 -9.24 -2.21
N ALA A 62 31.69 -10.48 -2.04
CA ALA A 62 32.07 -11.29 -0.88
C ALA A 62 33.59 -11.58 -0.91
N PHE A 63 34.26 -11.32 0.20
CA PHE A 63 35.67 -11.64 0.39
C PHE A 63 35.78 -12.92 1.23
N THR A 64 36.44 -13.94 0.70
CA THR A 64 36.75 -15.16 1.46
C THR A 64 38.23 -15.16 1.80
N ILE A 65 38.55 -15.51 3.05
CA ILE A 65 39.93 -15.67 3.53
C ILE A 65 40.15 -17.16 3.71
N ASP A 66 41.06 -17.72 2.93
CA ASP A 66 41.42 -19.13 3.08
C ASP A 66 42.31 -19.36 4.31
N SER A 67 42.54 -20.63 4.66
CA SER A 67 43.36 -21.02 5.82
C SER A 67 44.83 -20.58 5.73
N THR A 68 45.26 -19.99 4.61
CA THR A 68 46.60 -19.43 4.42
C THR A 68 46.63 -17.90 4.55
N GLY A 69 45.48 -17.27 4.78
CA GLY A 69 45.34 -15.82 4.96
C GLY A 69 45.25 -15.04 3.64
N VAL A 70 45.04 -15.73 2.51
CA VAL A 70 44.89 -15.08 1.21
C VAL A 70 43.43 -14.65 1.04
N ILE A 71 43.25 -13.35 0.78
CA ILE A 71 41.94 -12.75 0.52
C ILE A 71 41.62 -12.95 -0.96
N THR A 72 40.67 -13.82 -1.27
CA THR A 72 40.14 -14.02 -2.62
C THR A 72 38.76 -13.39 -2.76
N ARG A 73 38.56 -12.64 -3.85
CA ARG A 73 37.26 -12.10 -4.23
C ARG A 73 36.42 -13.26 -4.77
N SER A 74 35.46 -13.72 -3.99
CA SER A 74 34.56 -14.80 -4.41
C SER A 74 33.32 -14.18 -5.07
N GLY A 75 33.02 -14.57 -6.30
CA GLY A 75 31.77 -14.24 -6.99
C GLY A 75 30.54 -15.01 -6.45
N SER A 76 30.65 -15.57 -5.25
CA SER A 76 29.56 -16.29 -4.60
C SER A 76 28.73 -15.30 -3.82
N ALA A 77 27.46 -15.16 -4.21
CA ALA A 77 26.46 -14.43 -3.48
C ALA A 77 26.47 -14.80 -1.98
N SER A 78 26.20 -13.79 -1.15
CA SER A 78 25.90 -13.83 0.28
C SER A 78 25.04 -15.03 0.68
N PRO A 79 25.04 -15.46 1.96
CA PRO A 79 24.45 -16.73 2.39
C PRO A 79 22.94 -16.79 2.12
N ILE A 80 22.64 -17.32 0.94
CA ILE A 80 21.53 -18.18 0.54
C ILE A 80 20.17 -17.76 1.11
N ALA A 81 19.55 -16.76 0.46
CA ALA A 81 18.16 -16.93 0.07
C ALA A 81 18.13 -18.22 -0.77
N VAL A 82 17.69 -19.34 -0.19
CA VAL A 82 17.59 -20.59 -0.94
C VAL A 82 16.44 -20.35 -1.90
N SER A 83 16.75 -20.07 -3.16
CA SER A 83 15.75 -20.14 -4.22
C SER A 83 15.26 -21.58 -4.25
N PHE A 84 14.11 -21.84 -3.63
CA PHE A 84 13.47 -23.15 -3.70
C PHE A 84 12.84 -23.26 -5.08
N ASP A 85 13.58 -23.85 -6.01
CA ASP A 85 13.03 -24.18 -7.31
C ASP A 85 12.06 -25.36 -7.14
N VAL A 86 10.76 -25.09 -7.33
CA VAL A 86 9.70 -26.10 -7.20
C VAL A 86 9.74 -26.97 -8.45
N GLN A 87 10.41 -28.11 -8.36
CA GLN A 87 10.53 -29.07 -9.45
C GLN A 87 9.25 -29.93 -9.54
N GLY A 88 8.38 -29.64 -10.51
CA GLY A 88 7.20 -30.44 -10.86
C GLY A 88 5.88 -29.65 -10.90
N PRO A 89 4.81 -30.23 -11.49
CA PRO A 89 3.51 -29.56 -11.54
C PRO A 89 2.93 -29.39 -10.13
N ALA A 90 2.36 -28.22 -9.84
CA ALA A 90 1.72 -27.92 -8.57
C ALA A 90 0.65 -28.97 -8.24
N ALA A 91 0.74 -29.54 -7.03
CA ALA A 91 -0.22 -30.54 -6.56
C ALA A 91 -1.64 -29.94 -6.53
N ALA A 92 -2.64 -30.74 -6.90
CA ALA A 92 -4.04 -30.30 -6.88
C ALA A 92 -4.51 -30.05 -5.45
N ILE A 93 -5.29 -28.98 -5.27
CA ILE A 93 -5.87 -28.63 -3.97
C ILE A 93 -6.90 -29.68 -3.53
N ASP A 94 -6.78 -30.14 -2.28
CA ASP A 94 -7.79 -30.99 -1.65
C ASP A 94 -8.92 -30.11 -1.09
N VAL A 95 -10.01 -30.01 -1.87
CA VAL A 95 -11.18 -29.17 -1.58
C VAL A 95 -11.78 -29.46 -0.20
N GLU A 96 -11.88 -30.73 0.20
CA GLU A 96 -12.49 -31.11 1.49
C GLU A 96 -11.63 -30.65 2.66
N ARG A 97 -10.31 -30.69 2.51
CA ARG A 97 -9.33 -30.30 3.54
C ARG A 97 -9.15 -28.79 3.69
N VAL A 98 -9.55 -28.00 2.69
CA VAL A 98 -9.46 -26.52 2.72
C VAL A 98 -10.80 -25.84 2.96
N ARG A 99 -11.90 -26.59 2.98
CA ARG A 99 -13.25 -26.03 3.08
C ARG A 99 -13.45 -25.16 4.32
N ASP A 100 -12.84 -25.56 5.43
CA ASP A 100 -12.87 -24.86 6.71
C ASP A 100 -11.77 -23.81 6.86
N LYS A 101 -10.86 -23.65 5.89
CA LYS A 101 -9.73 -22.72 5.93
C LYS A 101 -9.94 -21.52 5.01
N HIS A 102 -9.22 -20.44 5.33
CA HIS A 102 -9.10 -19.28 4.45
C HIS A 102 -8.11 -19.60 3.33
N VAL A 103 -8.44 -19.22 2.10
CA VAL A 103 -7.63 -19.52 0.92
C VAL A 103 -7.47 -18.26 0.08
N LEU A 104 -6.22 -17.84 -0.13
CA LEU A 104 -5.87 -16.82 -1.12
C LEU A 104 -5.74 -17.50 -2.48
N VAL A 105 -6.41 -16.97 -3.50
CA VAL A 105 -6.43 -17.53 -4.85
C VAL A 105 -5.86 -16.49 -5.80
N LEU A 106 -4.92 -16.90 -6.65
CA LEU A 106 -4.13 -16.04 -7.52
C LEU A 106 -4.12 -16.58 -8.96
N SER A 107 -3.72 -15.72 -9.90
CA SER A 107 -3.37 -16.13 -11.27
C SER A 107 -2.10 -17.01 -11.24
N ASP A 108 -1.93 -17.88 -12.25
CA ASP A 108 -0.68 -18.62 -12.43
C ASP A 108 0.49 -17.76 -12.92
N GLU A 109 0.20 -16.54 -13.37
CA GLU A 109 1.20 -15.53 -13.73
C GLU A 109 1.92 -14.94 -12.51
N VAL A 110 1.37 -15.08 -11.30
CA VAL A 110 1.97 -14.51 -10.08
C VAL A 110 3.07 -15.44 -9.57
N ASP A 111 4.31 -14.94 -9.49
CA ASP A 111 5.41 -15.70 -8.93
C ASP A 111 5.29 -15.78 -7.39
N PRO A 112 5.52 -16.96 -6.77
CA PRO A 112 5.61 -17.06 -5.31
C PRO A 112 6.55 -16.03 -4.65
N ALA A 113 7.63 -15.62 -5.32
CA ALA A 113 8.54 -14.59 -4.84
C ALA A 113 7.87 -13.21 -4.71
N GLU A 114 6.90 -12.87 -5.56
CA GLU A 114 6.10 -11.65 -5.43
C GLU A 114 5.25 -11.69 -4.16
N LEU A 115 4.66 -12.85 -3.86
CA LEU A 115 3.88 -13.06 -2.65
C LEU A 115 4.75 -12.90 -1.38
N GLU A 116 5.98 -13.42 -1.40
CA GLU A 116 6.95 -13.22 -0.31
C GLU A 116 7.31 -11.73 -0.15
N ALA A 117 7.59 -11.03 -1.24
CA ALA A 117 7.97 -9.61 -1.19
C ALA A 117 6.87 -8.74 -0.56
N LEU A 118 5.61 -9.00 -0.90
CA LEU A 118 4.46 -8.36 -0.25
C LEU A 118 4.38 -8.74 1.24
N ALA A 119 4.60 -10.00 1.60
CA ALA A 119 4.58 -10.42 3.01
C ALA A 119 5.68 -9.74 3.85
N VAL A 120 6.90 -9.64 3.32
CA VAL A 120 8.05 -8.98 3.97
C VAL A 120 7.83 -7.48 4.19
N SER A 121 7.02 -6.86 3.33
CA SER A 121 6.60 -5.46 3.46
C SER A 121 5.70 -5.25 4.68
N MET A 122 4.92 -6.26 5.07
CA MET A 122 3.92 -6.17 6.14
C MET A 122 4.42 -6.70 7.49
N TRP A 123 5.26 -7.75 7.49
CA TRP A 123 5.70 -8.42 8.71
C TRP A 123 7.22 -8.60 8.77
N ASP A 124 7.75 -8.58 10.00
CA ASP A 124 9.18 -8.73 10.27
C ASP A 124 9.68 -10.17 10.14
N ASP A 125 8.82 -11.13 10.51
CA ASP A 125 9.15 -12.57 10.51
C ASP A 125 8.84 -13.25 9.18
N ALA A 126 8.35 -12.48 8.19
CA ALA A 126 7.93 -13.03 6.91
C ALA A 126 9.11 -13.57 6.11
N GLY A 127 8.88 -14.70 5.46
CA GLY A 127 9.85 -15.35 4.58
C GLY A 127 9.64 -16.86 4.47
N TRP A 128 10.28 -17.48 3.48
CA TRP A 128 10.20 -18.92 3.29
C TRP A 128 10.77 -19.70 4.48
N VAL A 129 10.01 -20.70 4.95
CA VAL A 129 10.47 -21.65 5.98
C VAL A 129 10.67 -23.06 5.42
N GLY A 130 10.12 -23.31 4.23
CA GLY A 130 10.30 -24.54 3.48
C GLY A 130 9.63 -24.45 2.10
N PRO A 131 9.78 -25.49 1.27
CA PRO A 131 9.15 -25.54 -0.04
C PRO A 131 7.64 -25.37 0.06
N GLY A 132 7.13 -24.29 -0.52
CA GLY A 132 5.71 -23.98 -0.53
C GLY A 132 5.12 -23.60 0.83
N GLU A 133 5.95 -23.24 1.81
CA GLU A 133 5.52 -22.75 3.12
C GLU A 133 6.12 -21.36 3.37
N LEU A 134 5.29 -20.34 3.20
CA LEU A 134 5.62 -18.94 3.45
C LEU A 134 5.15 -18.57 4.86
N ARG A 135 6.07 -18.23 5.75
CA ARG A 135 5.69 -17.66 7.05
C ARG A 135 5.29 -16.21 6.86
N LEU A 136 4.16 -15.82 7.46
CA LEU A 136 3.73 -14.42 7.54
C LEU A 136 4.10 -13.82 8.90
N SER A 137 3.82 -14.56 9.98
CA SER A 137 4.15 -14.17 11.35
C SER A 137 4.53 -15.39 12.17
N SER A 138 4.96 -15.20 13.42
CA SER A 138 5.28 -16.30 14.35
C SER A 138 4.18 -17.35 14.53
N SER A 139 2.90 -17.00 14.27
CA SER A 139 1.75 -17.89 14.42
C SER A 139 0.90 -18.02 13.15
N ALA A 140 1.42 -17.62 11.98
CA ALA A 140 0.67 -17.75 10.74
C ALA A 140 1.54 -18.05 9.52
N THR A 141 1.07 -18.99 8.69
CA THR A 141 1.76 -19.43 7.48
C THR A 141 0.79 -19.59 6.31
N LEU A 142 1.28 -19.34 5.09
CA LEU A 142 0.62 -19.70 3.84
C LEU A 142 1.27 -20.95 3.27
N ARG A 143 0.45 -21.92 2.85
CA ARG A 143 0.91 -23.17 2.22
C ARG A 143 0.41 -23.26 0.79
N GLY A 144 1.30 -23.40 -0.18
CA GLY A 144 0.99 -23.41 -1.61
C GLY A 144 2.26 -23.37 -2.46
N ALA A 145 2.21 -23.07 -3.75
CA ALA A 145 1.01 -22.90 -4.55
C ALA A 145 0.37 -24.28 -4.86
N TRP A 146 -0.93 -24.42 -4.57
CA TRP A 146 -1.72 -25.56 -5.02
C TRP A 146 -2.40 -25.23 -6.34
N SER A 147 -2.50 -26.19 -7.26
CA SER A 147 -3.26 -26.00 -8.49
C SER A 147 -4.77 -26.14 -8.22
N VAL A 148 -5.55 -25.23 -8.82
CA VAL A 148 -7.02 -25.19 -8.71
C VAL A 148 -7.63 -25.52 -10.07
N ASP A 149 -7.97 -26.80 -10.26
CA ASP A 149 -8.61 -27.26 -11.49
C ASP A 149 -10.09 -26.79 -11.61
N ALA A 150 -10.72 -27.06 -12.75
CA ALA A 150 -12.10 -26.64 -13.00
C ALA A 150 -13.13 -27.28 -12.03
N ALA A 151 -12.83 -28.45 -11.46
CA ALA A 151 -13.71 -29.09 -10.48
C ALA A 151 -13.56 -28.42 -9.11
N ALA A 152 -12.32 -28.14 -8.69
CA ALA A 152 -12.00 -27.41 -7.48
C ALA A 152 -12.56 -25.99 -7.51
N ARG A 153 -12.41 -25.26 -8.63
CA ARG A 153 -13.01 -23.92 -8.79
C ARG A 153 -14.52 -23.93 -8.61
N ARG A 154 -15.23 -24.88 -9.22
CA ARG A 154 -16.68 -25.05 -9.05
C ARG A 154 -17.07 -25.39 -7.62
N ALA A 155 -16.28 -26.19 -6.93
CA ALA A 155 -16.56 -26.58 -5.55
C ALA A 155 -16.23 -25.48 -4.52
N LEU A 156 -15.19 -24.68 -4.79
CA LEU A 156 -14.74 -23.59 -3.93
C LEU A 156 -15.43 -22.25 -4.24
N GLY A 157 -16.08 -22.12 -5.40
CA GLY A 157 -16.74 -20.89 -5.84
C GLY A 157 -15.78 -19.80 -6.31
N THR A 158 -14.57 -20.16 -6.73
CA THR A 158 -13.50 -19.19 -7.08
C THR A 158 -13.58 -18.76 -8.55
N PRO A 159 -13.11 -17.55 -8.90
CA PRO A 159 -13.05 -17.05 -10.27
C PRO A 159 -12.32 -17.99 -11.24
N GLU A 160 -12.73 -17.98 -12.50
CA GLU A 160 -12.15 -18.85 -13.54
C GLU A 160 -10.70 -18.53 -13.86
N ALA A 161 -10.33 -17.25 -13.81
CA ALA A 161 -8.99 -16.77 -14.11
C ALA A 161 -7.93 -17.12 -13.04
N LEU A 162 -8.36 -17.52 -11.83
CA LEU A 162 -7.46 -17.78 -10.70
C LEU A 162 -7.25 -19.29 -10.55
N THR A 163 -6.03 -19.74 -10.84
CA THR A 163 -5.67 -21.16 -10.97
C THR A 163 -4.66 -21.63 -9.91
N GLN A 164 -4.13 -20.72 -9.09
CA GLN A 164 -3.25 -21.03 -7.97
C GLN A 164 -3.91 -20.72 -6.62
N ALA A 165 -3.65 -21.52 -5.60
CA ALA A 165 -4.18 -21.32 -4.25
C ALA A 165 -3.12 -21.44 -3.16
N TRP A 166 -3.27 -20.59 -2.14
CA TRP A 166 -2.46 -20.51 -0.94
C TRP A 166 -3.36 -20.64 0.29
N VAL A 167 -3.17 -21.71 1.05
CA VAL A 167 -4.00 -22.02 2.22
C VAL A 167 -3.41 -21.36 3.45
N LEU A 168 -4.20 -20.54 4.13
CA LEU A 168 -3.79 -19.90 5.38
C LEU A 168 -3.94 -20.85 6.56
N ASP A 169 -2.86 -20.98 7.32
CA ASP A 169 -2.84 -21.58 8.65
C ASP A 169 -2.65 -20.47 9.68
N CYS A 170 -3.70 -20.19 10.46
CA CYS A 170 -3.72 -19.14 11.48
C CYS A 170 -4.68 -19.53 12.62
N PRO A 171 -4.33 -19.27 13.89
CA PRO A 171 -5.27 -19.36 15.00
C PRO A 171 -6.52 -18.52 14.73
N ARG A 172 -7.70 -19.12 14.93
CA ARG A 172 -8.99 -18.45 14.75
C ARG A 172 -9.39 -17.75 16.03
N THR A 173 -9.74 -16.48 15.94
CA THR A 173 -10.23 -15.68 17.07
C THR A 173 -11.39 -14.83 16.57
N ARG A 174 -12.59 -15.04 17.10
CA ARG A 174 -13.82 -14.40 16.61
C ARG A 174 -14.54 -13.67 17.73
N SER A 175 -15.19 -12.56 17.38
CA SER A 175 -16.10 -11.86 18.28
C SER A 175 -17.42 -12.63 18.43
N GLU A 176 -18.11 -12.39 19.55
CA GLU A 176 -19.47 -12.90 19.76
C GLU A 176 -20.52 -12.01 19.07
N GLU A 177 -20.19 -10.73 18.80
CA GLU A 177 -21.07 -9.77 18.15
C GLU A 177 -20.66 -9.55 16.69
N VAL A 178 -21.67 -9.49 15.80
CA VAL A 178 -21.51 -9.15 14.38
C VAL A 178 -22.09 -7.76 14.17
N SER A 179 -21.26 -6.83 13.68
CA SER A 179 -21.75 -5.53 13.22
C SER A 179 -22.11 -5.62 11.74
N GLU A 180 -23.38 -5.38 11.42
CA GLU A 180 -23.86 -5.30 10.03
C GLU A 180 -23.20 -4.16 9.23
N SER A 181 -22.60 -3.18 9.92
CA SER A 181 -21.89 -2.05 9.30
C SER A 181 -20.59 -2.43 8.57
N MET A 182 -20.16 -3.69 8.65
CA MET A 182 -18.88 -4.18 8.10
C MET A 182 -18.99 -4.71 6.67
N GLY A 183 -20.14 -4.54 5.99
CA GLY A 183 -20.30 -4.83 4.57
C GLY A 183 -19.97 -6.28 4.19
N GLU A 184 -19.03 -6.47 3.26
CA GLU A 184 -18.60 -7.80 2.80
C GLU A 184 -18.03 -8.67 3.92
N TRP A 185 -17.38 -8.09 4.93
CA TRP A 185 -16.88 -8.84 6.09
C TRP A 185 -18.02 -9.45 6.91
N ALA A 186 -19.15 -8.74 7.04
CA ALA A 186 -20.33 -9.28 7.70
C ALA A 186 -20.95 -10.44 6.90
N ARG A 187 -20.94 -10.37 5.56
CA ARG A 187 -21.37 -11.48 4.69
C ARG A 187 -20.45 -12.69 4.81
N ALA A 188 -19.13 -12.46 4.92
CA ALA A 188 -18.15 -13.52 5.05
C ALA A 188 -18.17 -14.22 6.42
N PHE A 189 -18.56 -13.51 7.48
CA PHE A 189 -18.53 -13.99 8.86
C PHE A 189 -19.87 -13.76 9.59
N PRO A 190 -20.92 -14.51 9.24
CA PRO A 190 -22.26 -14.33 9.81
C PRO A 190 -22.34 -14.67 11.30
N ASP A 191 -21.44 -15.52 11.81
CA ASP A 191 -21.47 -16.04 13.20
C ASP A 191 -20.49 -15.33 14.15
N GLY A 192 -19.76 -14.31 13.68
CA GLY A 192 -18.75 -13.60 14.47
C GLY A 192 -17.56 -13.14 13.64
N LEU A 193 -17.25 -11.84 13.71
CA LEU A 193 -16.17 -11.24 12.92
C LEU A 193 -14.80 -11.72 13.42
N PRO A 194 -13.82 -11.87 12.52
CA PRO A 194 -12.45 -12.18 12.93
C PRO A 194 -11.91 -11.02 13.78
N THR A 195 -11.11 -11.34 14.79
CA THR A 195 -10.46 -10.38 15.68
C THR A 195 -8.99 -10.71 15.88
N GLY A 196 -8.24 -9.82 16.53
CA GLY A 196 -6.85 -10.08 16.93
C GLY A 196 -5.91 -10.35 15.74
N LEU A 197 -5.26 -11.52 15.76
CA LEU A 197 -4.30 -11.90 14.72
C LEU A 197 -4.99 -12.31 13.40
N GLU A 198 -6.08 -13.09 13.48
CA GLU A 198 -6.84 -13.54 12.30
C GLU A 198 -7.29 -12.34 11.47
N TYR A 199 -7.90 -11.33 12.09
CA TYR A 199 -8.36 -10.13 11.40
C TYR A 199 -7.23 -9.36 10.71
N ARG A 200 -6.09 -9.18 11.38
CA ARG A 200 -4.95 -8.45 10.82
C ARG A 200 -4.36 -9.17 9.60
N ILE A 201 -4.29 -10.50 9.64
CA ILE A 201 -3.81 -11.29 8.50
C ILE A 201 -4.81 -11.25 7.36
N LEU A 202 -6.11 -11.44 7.63
CA LEU A 202 -7.11 -11.43 6.57
C LEU A 202 -7.21 -10.06 5.89
N GLN A 203 -7.13 -8.97 6.63
CA GLN A 203 -7.02 -7.64 6.04
C GLN A 203 -5.77 -7.51 5.16
N ALA A 204 -4.63 -8.00 5.63
CA ALA A 204 -3.40 -7.95 4.87
C ALA A 204 -3.46 -8.80 3.58
N LEU A 205 -4.03 -10.00 3.66
CA LEU A 205 -4.27 -10.85 2.49
C LEU A 205 -5.26 -10.22 1.51
N ALA A 206 -6.27 -9.48 1.98
CA ALA A 206 -7.17 -8.74 1.10
C ALA A 206 -6.42 -7.63 0.33
N ARG A 207 -5.47 -6.95 0.97
CA ARG A 207 -4.59 -5.97 0.30
C ARG A 207 -3.66 -6.63 -0.72
N MET A 208 -3.05 -7.76 -0.35
CA MET A 208 -2.23 -8.55 -1.28
C MET A 208 -3.06 -9.06 -2.46
N ALA A 209 -4.27 -9.54 -2.22
CA ALA A 209 -5.20 -9.97 -3.26
C ALA A 209 -5.56 -8.81 -4.19
N ARG A 210 -5.82 -7.62 -3.64
CA ARG A 210 -6.05 -6.41 -4.44
C ARG A 210 -4.87 -6.09 -5.35
N ARG A 211 -3.66 -6.07 -4.79
CA ARG A 211 -2.40 -5.79 -5.52
C ARG A 211 -2.16 -6.80 -6.65
N LEU A 212 -2.42 -8.08 -6.38
CA LEU A 212 -2.15 -9.20 -7.29
C LEU A 212 -3.35 -9.57 -8.18
N ALA A 213 -4.41 -8.76 -8.19
CA ALA A 213 -5.68 -9.06 -8.87
C ALA A 213 -6.26 -10.46 -8.54
N GLY A 214 -6.07 -10.90 -7.29
CA GLY A 214 -6.52 -12.17 -6.75
C GLY A 214 -7.82 -12.08 -5.96
N ALA A 215 -8.17 -13.20 -5.32
CA ALA A 215 -9.38 -13.32 -4.51
C ALA A 215 -9.09 -14.03 -3.18
N LEU A 216 -9.90 -13.75 -2.16
CA LEU A 216 -9.81 -14.37 -0.85
C LEU A 216 -11.09 -15.15 -0.55
N ARG A 217 -10.99 -16.47 -0.49
CA ARG A 217 -12.08 -17.33 0.00
C ARG A 217 -12.01 -17.43 1.52
N LEU A 218 -13.05 -16.96 2.18
CA LEU A 218 -13.14 -16.85 3.63
C LEU A 218 -13.95 -18.00 4.23
N ALA A 219 -13.43 -18.62 5.29
CA ALA A 219 -14.11 -19.64 6.07
C ALA A 219 -14.78 -19.06 7.33
N PRO A 220 -15.98 -19.54 7.71
CA PRO A 220 -16.59 -20.79 7.29
C PRO A 220 -17.60 -20.65 6.15
N SER A 221 -18.00 -19.43 5.80
CA SER A 221 -19.05 -19.17 4.81
C SER A 221 -18.71 -19.66 3.40
N GLY A 222 -17.42 -19.72 3.07
CA GLY A 222 -16.96 -19.93 1.69
C GLY A 222 -17.17 -18.71 0.81
N PHE A 223 -17.49 -17.54 1.39
CA PHE A 223 -17.61 -16.29 0.66
C PHE A 223 -16.27 -15.95 -0.01
N VAL A 224 -16.33 -15.61 -1.30
CA VAL A 224 -15.16 -15.19 -2.07
C VAL A 224 -15.20 -13.67 -2.17
N MET A 225 -14.23 -13.03 -1.54
CA MET A 225 -13.98 -11.60 -1.63
C MET A 225 -13.04 -11.36 -2.80
N GLU A 226 -13.43 -10.51 -3.73
CA GLU A 226 -12.64 -10.12 -4.91
C GLU A 226 -12.36 -8.61 -4.84
N PRO A 227 -11.28 -8.20 -4.14
CA PRO A 227 -10.92 -6.80 -4.06
C PRO A 227 -10.65 -6.22 -5.46
N ASP A 228 -11.28 -5.09 -5.77
CA ASP A 228 -11.09 -4.41 -7.07
C ASP A 228 -9.65 -3.85 -7.15
N ALA A 229 -8.79 -4.47 -7.96
CA ALA A 229 -7.40 -4.04 -8.18
C ALA A 229 -7.31 -2.60 -8.69
N GLU A 230 -8.31 -2.14 -9.46
CA GLU A 230 -8.38 -0.76 -9.95
C GLU A 230 -8.96 0.22 -8.93
N SER A 231 -9.31 -0.21 -7.71
CA SER A 231 -9.80 0.69 -6.66
C SER A 231 -8.68 1.47 -5.96
N ALA A 232 -7.46 0.94 -5.97
CA ALA A 232 -6.31 1.60 -5.40
C ALA A 232 -5.89 2.76 -6.32
N VAL A 233 -5.92 3.98 -5.79
CA VAL A 233 -5.56 5.18 -6.58
C VAL A 233 -4.61 6.06 -5.80
N ASN A 234 -4.73 6.09 -4.47
CA ASN A 234 -3.94 7.01 -3.66
C ASN A 234 -2.49 6.51 -3.55
N LEU A 235 -1.56 7.45 -3.58
CA LEU A 235 -0.13 7.20 -3.43
C LEU A 235 0.44 8.10 -2.33
N THR A 236 1.43 7.59 -1.61
CA THR A 236 2.15 8.35 -0.60
C THR A 236 3.63 8.29 -0.90
N VAL A 237 4.28 9.44 -1.01
CA VAL A 237 5.73 9.53 -1.17
C VAL A 237 6.34 9.86 0.19
N TYR A 238 7.26 9.03 0.65
CA TYR A 238 8.06 9.33 1.84
C TYR A 238 9.47 9.73 1.42
N SER A 239 9.93 10.85 1.94
CA SER A 239 11.19 11.48 1.54
C SER A 239 11.95 12.04 2.75
N PRO A 240 13.30 12.10 2.70
CA PRO A 240 14.07 12.87 3.66
C PRO A 240 14.05 14.39 3.38
N ARG A 241 13.48 14.83 2.25
CA ARG A 241 13.55 16.22 1.78
C ARG A 241 12.20 16.90 1.85
N TRP A 242 12.21 18.11 2.43
CA TRP A 242 11.09 19.04 2.36
C TRP A 242 11.18 19.88 1.07
N ILE A 243 10.08 19.94 0.32
CA ILE A 243 9.91 20.83 -0.83
C ILE A 243 8.98 21.96 -0.41
N ALA A 244 9.34 23.21 -0.70
CA ALA A 244 8.48 24.35 -0.43
C ALA A 244 7.22 24.31 -1.32
N PRO A 245 6.06 24.79 -0.84
CA PRO A 245 4.80 24.71 -1.58
C PRO A 245 4.90 25.37 -2.97
N GLU A 246 5.58 26.51 -3.07
CA GLU A 246 5.80 27.23 -4.33
C GLU A 246 6.64 26.45 -5.36
N ASP A 247 7.66 25.72 -4.90
CA ASP A 247 8.54 24.92 -5.75
C ASP A 247 7.81 23.68 -6.24
N LEU A 248 7.07 23.00 -5.34
CA LEU A 248 6.28 21.82 -5.70
C LEU A 248 5.16 22.20 -6.68
N LEU A 249 4.45 23.29 -6.40
CA LEU A 249 3.37 23.77 -7.26
C LEU A 249 3.88 24.19 -8.64
N SER A 250 5.03 24.87 -8.71
CA SER A 250 5.67 25.23 -9.99
C SER A 250 6.04 23.97 -10.78
N ALA A 251 6.68 23.00 -10.14
CA ALA A 251 7.09 21.78 -10.82
C ALA A 251 5.91 20.93 -11.30
N LEU A 252 4.85 20.79 -10.51
CA LEU A 252 3.64 20.07 -10.91
C LEU A 252 2.93 20.77 -12.08
N ARG A 253 2.93 22.11 -12.14
CA ARG A 253 2.37 22.84 -13.28
C ARG A 253 3.21 22.69 -14.55
N ASP A 254 4.51 22.91 -14.42
CA ASP A 254 5.42 23.00 -15.57
C ASP A 254 5.75 21.63 -16.17
N ARG A 255 6.01 20.64 -15.32
CA ARG A 255 6.41 19.28 -15.74
C ARG A 255 5.23 18.31 -15.76
N GLY A 256 4.29 18.45 -14.81
CA GLY A 256 3.15 17.54 -14.65
C GLY A 256 1.88 17.97 -15.39
N GLY A 257 1.81 19.20 -15.92
CA GLY A 257 0.62 19.71 -16.60
C GLY A 257 -0.55 20.07 -15.67
N PHE A 258 -0.35 20.11 -14.35
CA PHE A 258 -1.37 20.40 -13.33
C PHE A 258 -1.70 21.90 -13.23
N THR A 259 -2.13 22.51 -14.33
CA THR A 259 -2.35 23.97 -14.45
C THR A 259 -3.38 24.55 -13.47
N GLY A 260 -4.34 23.75 -13.00
CA GLY A 260 -5.39 24.15 -12.06
C GLY A 260 -5.05 23.95 -10.58
N LEU A 261 -3.84 23.46 -10.25
CA LEU A 261 -3.44 23.20 -8.87
C LEU A 261 -3.19 24.53 -8.11
N ALA A 262 -3.70 24.65 -6.89
CA ALA A 262 -3.52 25.81 -6.03
C ALA A 262 -3.17 25.39 -4.60
N ASP A 263 -2.52 26.27 -3.84
CA ASP A 263 -2.33 26.08 -2.40
C ASP A 263 -3.69 26.21 -1.70
N ALA A 264 -4.01 25.27 -0.82
CA ALA A 264 -5.25 25.27 -0.05
C ALA A 264 -5.43 26.53 0.80
N ARG A 265 -4.33 27.20 1.17
CA ARG A 265 -4.36 28.48 1.91
C ARG A 265 -4.82 29.66 1.05
N ASP A 266 -4.57 29.59 -0.26
CA ASP A 266 -4.95 30.63 -1.23
C ASP A 266 -6.34 30.40 -1.81
N LEU A 267 -6.87 29.18 -1.64
CA LEU A 267 -8.27 28.89 -1.87
C LEU A 267 -9.11 29.61 -0.80
N SER A 268 -9.64 30.77 -1.16
CA SER A 268 -10.80 31.30 -0.45
C SER A 268 -11.84 30.18 -0.43
N PRO A 269 -12.38 29.76 0.74
CA PRO A 269 -13.39 28.71 0.77
C PRO A 269 -14.44 29.12 -0.25
N ALA A 270 -14.60 28.32 -1.30
CA ALA A 270 -15.69 28.52 -2.22
C ALA A 270 -16.92 28.50 -1.32
N GLY A 271 -17.55 29.68 -1.16
CA GLY A 271 -18.84 29.76 -0.52
C GLY A 271 -19.73 28.68 -1.15
N PRO A 272 -20.69 28.13 -0.40
CA PRO A 272 -21.57 27.13 -0.98
C PRO A 272 -22.05 27.64 -2.34
N SER A 273 -22.13 26.75 -3.34
CA SER A 273 -22.62 27.18 -4.66
C SER A 273 -23.95 27.94 -4.46
N PRO A 274 -24.29 28.97 -5.27
CA PRO A 274 -25.45 29.83 -5.01
C PRO A 274 -26.75 29.03 -4.78
N GLN A 275 -26.88 27.88 -5.45
CA GLN A 275 -28.00 26.94 -5.29
C GLN A 275 -28.00 26.21 -3.94
N MET A 276 -26.82 25.86 -3.41
CA MET A 276 -26.67 25.31 -2.06
C MET A 276 -26.86 26.39 -0.99
N GLU A 277 -26.38 27.62 -1.21
CA GLU A 277 -26.64 28.75 -0.31
C GLU A 277 -28.14 29.01 -0.18
N ASP A 278 -28.88 29.00 -1.29
CA ASP A 278 -30.34 29.19 -1.28
C ASP A 278 -31.06 28.04 -0.56
N ALA A 279 -30.68 26.79 -0.85
CA ALA A 279 -31.30 25.61 -0.23
C ALA A 279 -30.97 25.49 1.28
N GLU A 280 -29.75 25.85 1.67
CA GLU A 280 -29.31 25.86 3.06
C GLU A 280 -29.88 27.05 3.82
N ALA A 281 -29.99 28.22 3.18
CA ALA A 281 -30.69 29.38 3.74
C ALA A 281 -32.18 29.09 3.96
N GLU A 282 -32.84 28.40 3.04
CA GLU A 282 -34.22 27.94 3.24
C GLU A 282 -34.34 26.93 4.39
N ARG A 283 -33.38 26.01 4.51
CA ARG A 283 -33.35 25.02 5.60
C ARG A 283 -33.12 25.69 6.95
N ILE A 284 -32.17 26.63 7.02
CA ILE A 284 -31.89 27.44 8.21
C ILE A 284 -33.10 28.32 8.55
N ALA A 285 -33.80 28.88 7.56
CA ALA A 285 -35.02 29.67 7.78
C ALA A 285 -36.17 28.82 8.34
N ARG A 286 -36.35 27.59 7.83
CA ARG A 286 -37.32 26.62 8.38
C ARG A 286 -36.95 26.21 9.81
N LEU A 287 -35.69 25.84 10.06
CA LEU A 287 -35.21 25.54 11.42
C LEU A 287 -35.41 26.73 12.36
N ARG A 288 -35.17 27.97 11.91
CA ARG A 288 -35.41 29.18 12.70
C ARG A 288 -36.89 29.44 12.97
N GLN A 289 -37.79 29.12 12.04
CA GLN A 289 -39.23 29.17 12.27
C GLN A 289 -39.68 28.10 13.28
N ASP A 290 -39.10 26.89 13.21
CA ASP A 290 -39.45 25.77 14.08
C ASP A 290 -38.89 25.91 15.51
N LEU A 291 -37.71 26.52 15.67
CA LEU A 291 -37.03 26.70 16.95
C LEU A 291 -37.55 27.90 17.78
N GLY A 292 -38.40 28.77 17.20
CA GLY A 292 -38.91 29.97 17.87
C GLY A 292 -37.82 31.04 18.17
N PRO A 293 -38.16 32.16 18.84
CA PRO A 293 -37.18 33.23 19.11
C PRO A 293 -36.10 32.74 20.07
N MET A 294 -34.84 32.79 19.60
CA MET A 294 -33.64 32.54 20.40
C MET A 294 -33.66 33.43 21.65
N ARG A 295 -33.51 32.83 22.84
CA ARG A 295 -33.44 33.61 24.09
C ARG A 295 -32.18 34.49 24.07
N GLU A 296 -32.30 35.73 24.54
CA GLU A 296 -31.23 36.75 24.52
C GLU A 296 -29.94 36.31 25.27
N ASP A 297 -30.05 35.36 26.19
CA ASP A 297 -28.95 34.77 26.96
C ASP A 297 -27.98 33.93 26.10
N ILE A 298 -28.49 33.24 25.07
CA ILE A 298 -27.67 32.43 24.16
C ILE A 298 -26.96 33.33 23.14
N ALA A 299 -27.63 34.36 22.63
CA ALA A 299 -27.04 35.33 21.71
C ALA A 299 -25.88 36.10 22.36
N ALA A 300 -26.06 36.54 23.61
CA ALA A 300 -25.01 37.20 24.38
C ALA A 300 -23.84 36.27 24.72
N ARG A 301 -24.08 34.95 24.82
CA ARG A 301 -23.03 33.94 25.05
C ARG A 301 -22.21 33.68 23.80
N ILE A 302 -22.85 33.54 22.64
CA ILE A 302 -22.17 33.36 21.34
C ILE A 302 -21.30 34.58 21.00
N GLU A 303 -21.79 35.80 21.25
CA GLU A 303 -21.02 37.02 20.98
C GLU A 303 -19.80 37.14 21.91
N ARG A 304 -19.95 36.77 23.18
CA ARG A 304 -18.83 36.77 24.15
C ARG A 304 -17.79 35.72 23.77
N GLU A 305 -18.22 34.54 23.35
CA GLU A 305 -17.34 33.46 22.88
C GLU A 305 -16.64 33.82 21.56
N ARG A 306 -17.33 34.54 20.65
CA ARG A 306 -16.71 35.13 19.44
C ARG A 306 -15.66 36.17 19.77
N GLN A 307 -15.93 37.04 20.74
CA GLN A 307 -14.99 38.07 21.19
C GLN A 307 -13.79 37.44 21.92
N GLU A 308 -14.00 36.37 22.67
CA GLU A 308 -12.93 35.59 23.30
C GLU A 308 -12.07 34.86 22.24
N LEU A 309 -12.68 34.22 21.24
CA LEU A 309 -11.95 33.60 20.12
C LEU A 309 -11.15 34.64 19.31
N ALA A 310 -11.71 35.83 19.09
CA ALA A 310 -11.02 36.94 18.41
C ALA A 310 -9.90 37.55 19.27
N ALA A 311 -10.04 37.55 20.60
CA ALA A 311 -9.04 38.10 21.53
C ALA A 311 -7.90 37.12 21.85
N THR A 312 -8.14 35.81 21.78
CA THR A 312 -7.12 34.78 22.07
C THR A 312 -6.06 34.69 20.96
N GLY A 313 -6.28 35.30 19.80
CA GLY A 313 -5.24 35.35 18.75
C GLY A 313 -4.78 33.97 18.30
N GLU A 314 -5.69 32.97 18.26
CA GLU A 314 -5.44 31.65 17.61
C GLU A 314 -5.27 31.77 16.08
N SER A 315 -4.87 32.94 15.59
CA SER A 315 -4.70 33.31 14.19
C SER A 315 -3.42 32.73 13.56
N GLN A 316 -2.65 31.93 14.29
CA GLN A 316 -1.49 31.27 13.72
C GLN A 316 -1.34 29.88 14.33
N LYS A 317 -2.28 28.99 13.98
CA LYS A 317 -1.92 27.57 13.89
C LYS A 317 -0.71 27.51 12.96
N VAL A 318 0.47 27.34 13.54
CA VAL A 318 1.65 26.89 12.82
C VAL A 318 1.29 25.50 12.33
N VAL A 319 0.70 25.42 11.13
CA VAL A 319 0.43 24.14 10.49
C VAL A 319 1.80 23.60 10.10
N GLU A 320 2.20 22.46 10.67
CA GLU A 320 3.47 21.77 10.39
C GLU A 320 3.45 21.10 8.99
N GLY A 321 2.72 21.69 8.04
CA GLY A 321 2.32 21.12 6.77
C GLY A 321 1.69 22.12 5.80
N TYR A 322 1.56 21.74 4.53
CA TYR A 322 0.78 22.46 3.51
C TYR A 322 -0.02 21.47 2.66
N ALA A 323 -1.02 21.97 1.93
CA ALA A 323 -1.83 21.16 1.04
C ALA A 323 -2.01 21.85 -0.32
N LEU A 324 -1.91 21.09 -1.40
CA LEU A 324 -2.19 21.55 -2.76
C LEU A 324 -3.44 20.84 -3.29
N VAL A 325 -4.35 21.59 -3.90
CA VAL A 325 -5.63 21.06 -4.41
C VAL A 325 -5.83 21.49 -5.85
N GLY A 326 -6.35 20.60 -6.69
CA GLY A 326 -6.66 20.96 -8.07
C GLY A 326 -7.45 19.88 -8.81
N PRO A 327 -8.00 20.21 -9.99
CA PRO A 327 -8.76 19.27 -10.79
C PRO A 327 -7.86 18.23 -11.48
N ILE A 328 -8.31 16.97 -11.51
CA ILE A 328 -7.70 15.85 -12.26
C ILE A 328 -8.78 14.97 -12.90
N GLY A 329 -8.43 14.14 -13.89
CA GLY A 329 -9.38 13.17 -14.46
C GLY A 329 -10.66 13.75 -15.11
N GLY A 330 -10.81 15.07 -15.18
CA GLY A 330 -11.94 15.79 -15.78
C GLY A 330 -13.02 16.25 -14.80
N ARG A 331 -13.46 15.40 -13.85
CA ARG A 331 -14.43 15.79 -12.79
C ARG A 331 -13.93 15.52 -11.38
N SER A 332 -12.78 14.87 -11.24
CA SER A 332 -12.18 14.54 -9.96
C SER A 332 -11.21 15.64 -9.51
N GLU A 333 -10.79 15.58 -8.26
CA GLU A 333 -9.79 16.47 -7.69
C GLU A 333 -8.64 15.65 -7.11
N VAL A 334 -7.46 16.27 -7.04
CA VAL A 334 -6.30 15.77 -6.32
C VAL A 334 -6.06 16.66 -5.11
N MET A 335 -5.72 16.03 -4.00
CA MET A 335 -5.27 16.68 -2.77
C MET A 335 -3.89 16.14 -2.43
N ILE A 336 -2.88 17.00 -2.42
CA ILE A 336 -1.51 16.67 -2.03
C ILE A 336 -1.27 17.28 -0.65
N GLU A 337 -1.26 16.46 0.40
CA GLU A 337 -0.93 16.91 1.75
C GLU A 337 0.53 16.59 2.08
N VAL A 338 1.24 17.60 2.56
CA VAL A 338 2.66 17.51 2.90
C VAL A 338 2.85 17.85 4.36
N HIS A 339 3.44 16.93 5.13
CA HIS A 339 3.79 17.17 6.53
C HIS A 339 4.93 16.27 6.99
N ALA A 340 5.58 16.64 8.09
CA ALA A 340 6.59 15.79 8.70
C ALA A 340 5.93 14.70 9.55
N VAL A 341 6.44 13.47 9.47
CA VAL A 341 5.96 12.33 10.26
C VAL A 341 7.04 11.83 11.24
N PRO A 342 6.65 11.40 12.45
CA PRO A 342 7.62 11.05 13.50
C PRO A 342 8.27 9.68 13.30
N SER A 343 7.67 8.80 12.50
CA SER A 343 8.17 7.44 12.29
C SER A 343 7.88 6.95 10.88
N PRO A 344 8.80 6.20 10.25
CA PRO A 344 8.57 5.66 8.92
C PRO A 344 7.51 4.55 8.94
N PRO A 345 6.79 4.35 7.83
CA PRO A 345 5.96 3.15 7.66
C PRO A 345 6.83 1.89 7.67
N ARG A 346 6.23 0.76 8.05
CA ARG A 346 6.95 -0.52 8.21
C ARG A 346 7.76 -0.93 7.00
N VAL A 347 7.24 -0.72 5.79
CA VAL A 347 7.96 -1.11 4.56
C VAL A 347 9.28 -0.35 4.38
N LEU A 348 9.43 0.83 4.97
CA LEU A 348 10.65 1.66 4.89
C LEU A 348 11.56 1.55 6.12
N ARG A 349 11.24 0.70 7.10
CA ARG A 349 11.95 0.62 8.39
C ARG A 349 13.45 0.30 8.31
N TRP A 350 13.93 -0.20 7.17
CA TRP A 350 15.34 -0.54 6.92
C TRP A 350 16.02 0.44 5.96
N GLU A 351 15.33 1.49 5.53
CA GLU A 351 15.90 2.54 4.69
C GLU A 351 16.79 3.46 5.53
N PRO A 352 18.06 3.68 5.14
CA PRO A 352 19.02 4.41 5.97
C PRO A 352 18.62 5.87 6.21
N TRP A 353 17.93 6.50 5.26
CA TRP A 353 17.49 7.89 5.34
C TRP A 353 16.29 8.08 6.30
N THR A 354 15.61 7.01 6.71
CA THR A 354 14.49 7.11 7.67
C THR A 354 14.94 7.38 9.11
N ALA A 355 16.25 7.40 9.36
CA ALA A 355 16.82 7.81 10.64
C ALA A 355 16.76 9.33 10.88
N SER A 356 16.54 10.13 9.83
CA SER A 356 16.35 11.58 9.91
C SER A 356 14.86 11.98 9.87
N THR A 357 14.56 13.28 9.81
CA THR A 357 13.20 13.77 9.58
C THR A 357 12.61 13.16 8.31
N ILE A 358 11.40 12.65 8.42
CA ILE A 358 10.67 12.03 7.31
C ILE A 358 9.54 12.97 6.92
N ILE A 359 9.46 13.29 5.64
CA ILE A 359 8.38 14.06 5.05
C ILE A 359 7.47 13.11 4.30
N GLU A 360 6.18 13.22 4.58
CA GLU A 360 5.12 12.47 3.92
C GLU A 360 4.39 13.39 2.94
N TYR A 361 4.32 12.98 1.68
CA TYR A 361 3.52 13.61 0.63
C TYR A 361 2.38 12.66 0.26
N GLN A 362 1.20 12.88 0.83
CA GLN A 362 0.01 12.10 0.54
C GLN A 362 -0.70 12.66 -0.69
N VAL A 363 -0.66 11.93 -1.80
CA VAL A 363 -1.33 12.27 -3.06
C VAL A 363 -2.65 11.52 -3.12
N ARG A 364 -3.74 12.22 -2.76
CA ARG A 364 -5.08 11.62 -2.63
C ARG A 364 -6.00 12.00 -3.79
N TRP A 365 -6.69 11.01 -4.31
CA TRP A 365 -7.76 11.19 -5.29
C TRP A 365 -9.08 11.47 -4.58
N LEU A 366 -9.76 12.54 -5.00
CA LEU A 366 -11.09 12.91 -4.58
C LEU A 366 -12.04 12.71 -5.77
N PRO A 367 -12.94 11.71 -5.72
CA PRO A 367 -13.83 11.42 -6.84
C PRO A 367 -14.80 12.58 -7.08
N GLY A 368 -15.05 12.89 -8.35
CA GLY A 368 -16.02 13.90 -8.76
C GLY A 368 -17.47 13.51 -8.50
N GLY A 369 -18.16 14.23 -7.60
CA GLY A 369 -19.60 14.11 -7.36
C GLY A 369 -19.98 13.39 -6.05
N SER A 370 -21.28 13.24 -5.81
CA SER A 370 -21.79 12.43 -4.69
C SER A 370 -21.49 10.96 -4.96
N LEU A 371 -20.67 10.32 -4.11
CA LEU A 371 -20.63 8.87 -4.02
C LEU A 371 -21.96 8.40 -3.43
N ASP A 372 -22.97 8.25 -4.27
CA ASP A 372 -24.24 7.66 -3.87
C ASP A 372 -24.00 6.17 -3.55
N ALA A 373 -23.88 5.90 -2.25
CA ALA A 373 -23.73 4.60 -1.60
C ALA A 373 -22.39 3.86 -1.81
N PRO A 374 -21.75 3.37 -0.71
CA PRO A 374 -20.47 2.66 -0.76
C PRO A 374 -20.51 1.30 -1.50
N ASP A 375 -21.70 0.76 -1.79
CA ASP A 375 -21.91 -0.57 -2.40
C ASP A 375 -22.31 -0.50 -3.89
N ALA A 376 -22.34 0.68 -4.51
CA ALA A 376 -22.75 0.83 -5.91
C ALA A 376 -21.64 0.39 -6.88
N THR A 377 -21.92 -0.60 -7.72
CA THR A 377 -21.04 -0.97 -8.85
C THR A 377 -20.78 0.27 -9.72
N LEU A 378 -19.52 0.67 -9.85
CA LEU A 378 -19.16 1.89 -10.56
C LEU A 378 -19.63 1.85 -12.01
N SER A 379 -20.20 2.96 -12.48
CA SER A 379 -20.51 3.12 -13.89
C SER A 379 -19.23 3.00 -14.74
N ARG A 380 -19.35 2.54 -16.00
CA ARG A 380 -18.21 2.49 -16.95
C ARG A 380 -17.52 3.86 -17.09
N SER A 381 -18.28 4.94 -17.04
CA SER A 381 -17.74 6.31 -17.04
C SER A 381 -16.90 6.61 -15.80
N ALA A 382 -17.37 6.22 -14.61
CA ALA A 382 -16.65 6.41 -13.36
C ALA A 382 -15.36 5.57 -13.31
N ARG A 383 -15.40 4.32 -13.82
CA ARG A 383 -14.20 3.47 -13.94
C ARG A 383 -13.15 4.08 -14.86
N ARG A 384 -13.57 4.59 -16.03
CA ARG A 384 -12.65 5.28 -16.96
C ARG A 384 -12.09 6.58 -16.39
N GLU A 385 -12.90 7.34 -15.66
CA GLU A 385 -12.44 8.55 -14.96
C GLU A 385 -11.41 8.21 -13.88
N ARG A 386 -11.64 7.14 -13.12
CA ARG A 386 -10.68 6.64 -12.15
C ARG A 386 -9.36 6.24 -12.80
N LEU A 387 -9.38 5.47 -13.89
CA LEU A 387 -8.15 5.04 -14.57
C LEU A 387 -7.31 6.24 -15.06
N ARG A 388 -7.96 7.30 -15.56
CA ARG A 388 -7.25 8.54 -15.91
C ARG A 388 -6.68 9.24 -14.67
N SER A 389 -7.49 9.33 -13.62
CA SER A 389 -7.08 9.95 -12.35
C SER A 389 -5.92 9.20 -11.72
N ALA A 390 -5.88 7.86 -11.79
CA ALA A 390 -4.76 7.04 -11.33
C ALA A 390 -3.46 7.39 -12.05
N SER A 391 -3.49 7.52 -13.38
CA SER A 391 -2.32 7.95 -14.15
C SER A 391 -1.87 9.38 -13.79
N ASP A 392 -2.81 10.30 -13.54
CA ASP A 392 -2.49 11.65 -13.04
C ASP A 392 -1.83 11.58 -11.64
N ILE A 393 -2.35 10.76 -10.73
CA ILE A 393 -1.80 10.57 -9.38
C ILE A 393 -0.41 9.94 -9.42
N GLU A 394 -0.19 8.93 -10.27
CA GLU A 394 1.11 8.31 -10.52
C GLU A 394 2.12 9.32 -11.06
N ASN A 395 1.73 10.16 -12.02
CA ASN A 395 2.59 11.22 -12.55
C ASN A 395 2.98 12.23 -11.46
N ALA A 396 2.00 12.70 -10.66
CA ALA A 396 2.27 13.61 -9.55
C ALA A 396 3.20 13.00 -8.50
N ALA A 397 2.96 11.75 -8.09
CA ALA A 397 3.80 11.03 -7.14
C ALA A 397 5.21 10.77 -7.70
N GLY A 398 5.34 10.45 -8.99
CA GLY A 398 6.62 10.27 -9.68
C GLY A 398 7.45 11.56 -9.73
N LEU A 399 6.82 12.70 -10.03
CA LEU A 399 7.46 14.02 -9.97
C LEU A 399 7.94 14.36 -8.55
N ILE A 400 7.09 14.15 -7.54
CA ILE A 400 7.46 14.37 -6.13
C ILE A 400 8.63 13.48 -5.75
N ALA A 401 8.59 12.20 -6.08
CA ALA A 401 9.67 11.25 -5.79
C ALA A 401 10.98 11.64 -6.47
N THR A 402 10.93 12.10 -7.73
CA THR A 402 12.10 12.58 -8.48
C THR A 402 12.72 13.82 -7.84
N MET A 403 11.90 14.77 -7.38
CA MET A 403 12.37 16.02 -6.78
C MET A 403 12.86 15.87 -5.34
N ALA A 404 12.10 15.13 -4.53
CA ALA A 404 12.35 14.98 -3.11
C ALA A 404 13.39 13.88 -2.84
N GLY A 405 13.50 12.91 -3.75
CA GLY A 405 14.11 11.60 -3.46
C GLY A 405 13.26 10.82 -2.44
N GLY A 406 13.36 9.50 -2.44
CA GLY A 406 12.65 8.66 -1.48
C GLY A 406 11.91 7.50 -2.14
N ASN A 407 10.87 7.01 -1.48
CA ASN A 407 10.13 5.82 -1.90
C ASN A 407 8.62 6.10 -1.95
N VAL A 408 7.95 5.53 -2.96
CA VAL A 408 6.51 5.63 -3.15
C VAL A 408 5.83 4.39 -2.60
N ILE A 409 4.72 4.59 -1.89
CA ILE A 409 3.92 3.56 -1.26
C ILE A 409 2.47 3.72 -1.71
N ASP A 410 1.82 2.61 -2.06
CA ASP A 410 0.40 2.60 -2.38
C ASP A 410 -0.48 2.67 -1.12
N GLU A 411 -1.79 2.84 -1.31
CA GLU A 411 -2.75 2.81 -0.20
C GLU A 411 -2.86 1.46 0.53
N ASP A 412 -2.31 0.38 -0.03
CA ASP A 412 -2.22 -0.92 0.64
C ASP A 412 -1.02 -1.03 1.59
N GLY A 413 -0.03 -0.15 1.43
CA GLY A 413 1.21 -0.12 2.21
C GLY A 413 2.38 -0.83 1.54
N PHE A 414 2.32 -1.08 0.22
CA PHE A 414 3.36 -1.71 -0.57
C PHE A 414 4.18 -0.68 -1.37
N LEU A 415 5.46 -1.00 -1.60
CA LEU A 415 6.34 -0.18 -2.43
C LEU A 415 5.90 -0.20 -3.90
N VAL A 416 5.95 0.96 -4.54
CA VAL A 416 5.66 1.13 -5.96
C VAL A 416 6.90 1.65 -6.67
N GLY A 417 7.29 0.96 -7.75
CA GLY A 417 8.32 1.42 -8.66
C GLY A 417 7.66 2.28 -9.74
N LEU A 418 7.74 3.59 -9.60
CA LEU A 418 7.36 4.50 -10.68
C LEU A 418 8.57 4.75 -11.58
N GLU A 419 8.35 4.87 -12.89
CA GLU A 419 9.39 5.29 -13.82
C GLU A 419 9.83 6.72 -13.48
N GLU A 420 11.13 6.94 -13.32
CA GLU A 420 11.67 8.29 -13.17
C GLU A 420 11.39 9.10 -14.43
N ILE A 421 10.75 10.25 -14.27
CA ILE A 421 10.52 11.17 -15.38
C ILE A 421 11.87 11.82 -15.68
N GLN A 422 12.52 11.37 -16.76
CA GLN A 422 13.76 11.97 -17.24
C GLN A 422 13.54 13.47 -17.48
N GLU A 423 14.37 14.30 -16.84
CA GLU A 423 14.50 15.69 -17.26
C GLU A 423 14.92 15.67 -18.73
N ALA A 424 14.14 16.30 -19.60
CA ALA A 424 14.52 16.44 -20.99
C ALA A 424 15.85 17.19 -21.02
N ASP A 425 16.95 16.48 -21.31
CA ASP A 425 18.24 17.10 -21.56
C ASP A 425 18.02 18.17 -22.63
N ASP A 426 18.27 19.42 -22.25
CA ASP A 426 18.45 20.54 -23.17
C ASP A 426 19.59 20.13 -24.12
N GLN A 427 19.24 19.53 -25.25
CA GLN A 427 20.16 19.34 -26.36
C GLN A 427 20.51 20.73 -26.87
N GLU A 428 21.63 21.28 -26.37
CA GLU A 428 22.32 22.36 -27.04
C GLU A 428 22.52 21.95 -28.50
N PRO A 429 22.04 22.76 -29.47
CA PRO A 429 22.28 22.48 -30.87
C PRO A 429 23.79 22.61 -31.10
N GLN A 430 24.45 21.48 -31.37
CA GLN A 430 25.80 21.49 -31.90
C GLN A 430 25.73 22.01 -33.34
N ASP A 431 26.29 23.21 -33.54
CA ASP A 431 26.60 23.82 -34.84
C ASP A 431 27.58 22.97 -35.67
#